data_AF-A0A1Z4GR57-F1
#
_entry.id   AF-A0A1Z4GR57-F1
#
_cell.length_a   1.000
_cell.length_b   1.000
_cell.length_c   1.000
_cell.angle_alpha   90.00
_cell.angle_beta   90.00
_cell.angle_gamma   90.00
#
_symmetry.space_group_name_H-M   'P 1'
#
loop_
_entity.id
_entity.type
_entity.pdbx_description
1 polymer ?
#
loop_
_entity_poly.entity_id
_entity_poly.type
_entity_poly.pdbx_seq_one_letter_code
_entity_poly.pdbx_strand_id
1 'polypeptide(L)'
;MTRTATSSNEAKSKIAKRRIESFTKRFGEPHFYLACHAAFPLALTPDLLYHLWANFQQDVNSNLLNIPWIAVADLLLSNLCDEVGYELYEIDWAIRNELLNQLKDNPCFGQQRILELSNFLLAYMREQLNSSNPDIRDFAQAQKWTALAYAQPHEAAREIASSLASLNIENESEWLRLTSLIETLADPLAGYEPLLIYVRGMKTFVRGNVTEAKNFLNQVIDSKDEIKVAGVKLLIPDQLKAKAIPKISFKTKRHRWLIEVSLIVAVVGIGIVIWKQLNPTEFQQLWNSWLNPTPPQKISFNPPPPPKDPPPGGRVLGGAKRSSCYQVKTELTALVPFTQESATNINVWSLTTAAHPTFWFYIPYSQPFPFSVEFVLQDEQSYPIYQKAIALPKQPGIISISLPANAPSLAVDKQYRWFLAVYCDKDKQSVPVYVEGVVKRVNLDPTIAQELQKATSLQQFEIYAKHGIWHEALTILAQMRQQNPQDARLETLWQDLLASIRLDNVAKEPILSDKG
;
A
#
# COMPACT_ATOMS: atom_id res chain seq x y z
N MET A 1 0.09 -12.35 -23.09
CA MET A 1 -0.38 -11.64 -21.88
C MET A 1 -1.36 -10.51 -22.15
N THR A 2 -1.60 -10.11 -23.41
CA THR A 2 -2.51 -9.02 -23.79
C THR A 2 -4.01 -9.35 -23.64
N ARG A 3 -4.44 -10.59 -23.91
CA ARG A 3 -5.87 -10.96 -23.96
C ARG A 3 -6.58 -10.98 -22.60
N THR A 4 -5.84 -11.18 -21.49
CA THR A 4 -6.40 -11.21 -20.12
C THR A 4 -6.57 -9.81 -19.53
N ALA A 5 -5.62 -8.90 -19.77
CA ALA A 5 -5.68 -7.51 -19.32
C ALA A 5 -6.83 -6.73 -20.00
N THR A 6 -7.05 -6.95 -21.30
CA THR A 6 -8.18 -6.36 -22.04
C THR A 6 -9.52 -6.80 -21.47
N SER A 7 -9.69 -8.09 -21.16
CA SER A 7 -10.95 -8.59 -20.57
C SER A 7 -11.23 -8.06 -19.16
N SER A 8 -10.18 -7.78 -18.38
CA SER A 8 -10.29 -7.20 -17.03
C SER A 8 -10.71 -5.73 -17.09
N ASN A 9 -10.13 -4.94 -17.99
CA ASN A 9 -10.51 -3.54 -18.19
C ASN A 9 -11.93 -3.40 -18.76
N GLU A 10 -12.34 -4.28 -19.67
CA GLU A 10 -13.72 -4.33 -20.17
C GLU A 10 -14.73 -4.65 -19.06
N ALA A 11 -14.40 -5.60 -18.18
CA ALA A 11 -15.24 -5.93 -17.04
C ALA A 11 -15.37 -4.76 -16.05
N LYS A 12 -14.24 -4.08 -15.73
CA LYS A 12 -14.24 -2.88 -14.87
C LYS A 12 -15.05 -1.73 -15.48
N SER A 13 -14.90 -1.46 -16.77
CA SER A 13 -15.70 -0.45 -17.49
C SER A 13 -17.20 -0.79 -17.45
N LYS A 14 -17.58 -2.07 -17.62
CA LYS A 14 -18.99 -2.49 -17.53
C LYS A 14 -19.59 -2.29 -16.13
N ILE A 15 -18.80 -2.52 -15.07
CA ILE A 15 -19.23 -2.29 -13.69
C ILE A 15 -19.37 -0.78 -13.44
N ALA A 16 -18.41 0.03 -13.90
CA ALA A 16 -18.46 1.48 -13.78
C ALA A 16 -19.72 2.07 -14.43
N LYS A 17 -20.02 1.67 -15.68
CA LYS A 17 -21.24 2.07 -16.39
C LYS A 17 -22.51 1.75 -15.60
N ARG A 18 -22.62 0.52 -15.06
CA ARG A 18 -23.77 0.11 -14.24
C ARG A 18 -23.93 0.93 -12.96
N ARG A 19 -22.82 1.29 -12.30
CA ARG A 19 -22.86 2.14 -11.09
C ARG A 19 -23.32 3.55 -11.43
N ILE A 20 -22.79 4.13 -12.51
CA ILE A 20 -23.23 5.44 -13.02
C ILE A 20 -24.71 5.40 -13.38
N GLU A 21 -25.16 4.40 -14.16
CA GLU A 21 -26.57 4.20 -14.52
C GLU A 21 -27.47 4.08 -13.27
N SER A 22 -27.05 3.31 -12.26
CA SER A 22 -27.79 3.17 -11.01
C SER A 22 -27.87 4.48 -10.22
N PHE A 23 -26.79 5.26 -10.20
CA PHE A 23 -26.74 6.57 -9.57
C PHE A 23 -27.68 7.56 -10.29
N THR A 24 -27.57 7.65 -11.62
CA THR A 24 -28.42 8.50 -12.45
C THR A 24 -29.90 8.11 -12.34
N LYS A 25 -30.22 6.81 -12.29
CA LYS A 25 -31.59 6.34 -12.10
C LYS A 25 -32.16 6.73 -10.74
N ARG A 26 -31.33 6.74 -9.70
CA ARG A 26 -31.75 7.07 -8.33
C ARG A 26 -31.97 8.56 -8.13
N PHE A 27 -31.05 9.40 -8.63
CA PHE A 27 -31.03 10.82 -8.31
C PHE A 27 -31.46 11.74 -9.47
N GLY A 28 -31.40 11.23 -10.70
CA GLY A 28 -31.76 11.96 -11.92
C GLY A 28 -30.55 12.46 -12.70
N GLU A 29 -30.84 12.99 -13.89
CA GLU A 29 -29.85 13.50 -14.83
C GLU A 29 -29.05 14.72 -14.31
N PRO A 30 -29.62 15.66 -13.53
CA PRO A 30 -28.84 16.76 -12.97
C PRO A 30 -27.70 16.31 -12.05
N HIS A 31 -27.89 15.26 -11.25
CA HIS A 31 -26.81 14.68 -10.43
C HIS A 31 -25.73 14.03 -11.28
N PHE A 32 -26.11 13.41 -12.39
CA PHE A 32 -25.16 12.87 -13.35
C PHE A 32 -24.28 13.97 -13.96
N TYR A 33 -24.86 15.13 -14.30
CA TYR A 33 -24.07 16.26 -14.78
C TYR A 33 -23.03 16.75 -13.77
N LEU A 34 -23.41 16.83 -12.48
CA LEU A 34 -22.45 17.14 -11.42
C LEU A 34 -21.35 16.07 -11.33
N ALA A 35 -21.71 14.79 -11.41
CA ALA A 35 -20.73 13.69 -11.39
C ALA A 35 -19.73 13.80 -12.55
N CYS A 36 -20.19 14.15 -13.76
CA CYS A 36 -19.31 14.41 -14.90
C CYS A 36 -18.33 15.56 -14.64
N HIS A 37 -18.77 16.67 -14.04
CA HIS A 37 -17.89 17.78 -13.67
C HIS A 37 -16.91 17.39 -12.55
N ALA A 38 -17.40 16.65 -11.55
CA ALA A 38 -16.63 16.19 -10.41
C ALA A 38 -15.55 15.15 -10.77
N ALA A 39 -15.73 14.43 -11.88
CA ALA A 39 -14.71 13.52 -12.41
C ALA A 39 -13.47 14.23 -12.97
N PHE A 40 -13.54 15.54 -13.23
CA PHE A 40 -12.43 16.30 -13.80
C PHE A 40 -11.26 16.49 -12.82
N PRO A 41 -11.45 17.04 -11.60
CA PRO A 41 -10.43 16.98 -10.57
C PRO A 41 -9.94 15.54 -10.31
N LEU A 42 -8.70 15.40 -9.84
CA LEU A 42 -8.17 14.10 -9.46
C LEU A 42 -8.77 13.61 -8.14
N ALA A 43 -9.01 14.54 -7.22
CA ALA A 43 -9.65 14.33 -5.94
C ALA A 43 -10.55 15.53 -5.60
N LEU A 44 -11.50 15.32 -4.68
CA LEU A 44 -12.58 16.24 -4.36
C LEU A 44 -12.55 16.58 -2.89
N THR A 45 -12.79 17.85 -2.57
CA THR A 45 -13.24 18.27 -1.25
C THR A 45 -14.69 18.74 -1.34
N PRO A 46 -15.47 18.72 -0.24
CA PRO A 46 -16.80 19.32 -0.24
C PRO A 46 -16.78 20.76 -0.74
N ASP A 47 -15.77 21.54 -0.31
CA ASP A 47 -15.57 22.91 -0.76
C ASP A 47 -15.38 23.01 -2.29
N LEU A 48 -14.44 22.26 -2.86
CA LEU A 48 -14.20 22.23 -4.31
C LEU A 48 -15.46 21.81 -5.07
N LEU A 49 -16.18 20.79 -4.57
CA LEU A 49 -17.38 20.29 -5.24
C LEU A 49 -18.55 21.28 -5.17
N TYR A 50 -18.71 22.03 -4.07
CA TYR A 50 -19.66 23.15 -4.02
C TYR A 50 -19.27 24.28 -4.98
N HIS A 51 -17.97 24.58 -5.13
CA HIS A 51 -17.54 25.57 -6.11
C HIS A 51 -17.78 25.10 -7.55
N LEU A 52 -17.56 23.82 -7.86
CA LEU A 52 -17.94 23.24 -9.14
C LEU A 52 -19.44 23.37 -9.37
N TRP A 53 -20.26 22.96 -8.40
CA TRP A 53 -21.71 23.09 -8.47
C TRP A 53 -22.12 24.54 -8.73
N ALA A 54 -21.58 25.51 -8.01
CA ALA A 54 -21.96 26.92 -8.15
C ALA A 54 -21.59 27.53 -9.52
N ASN A 55 -20.46 27.11 -10.10
CA ASN A 55 -19.94 27.68 -11.36
C ASN A 55 -20.48 26.99 -12.62
N PHE A 56 -20.99 25.75 -12.50
CA PHE A 56 -21.34 24.92 -13.65
C PHE A 56 -22.82 24.51 -13.65
N GLN A 57 -23.71 25.50 -13.53
CA GLN A 57 -25.18 25.31 -13.58
C GLN A 57 -25.78 25.35 -14.98
N GLN A 58 -25.00 25.77 -15.98
CA GLN A 58 -25.43 25.84 -17.38
C GLN A 58 -24.52 24.97 -18.24
N ASP A 59 -25.08 24.41 -19.32
CA ASP A 59 -24.36 23.69 -20.36
C ASP A 59 -23.57 24.66 -21.27
N VAL A 60 -22.80 24.15 -22.24
CA VAL A 60 -21.98 25.02 -23.13
C VAL A 60 -22.82 25.85 -24.12
N ASN A 61 -24.11 25.55 -24.22
CA ASN A 61 -25.10 26.27 -25.01
C ASN A 61 -25.97 27.20 -24.15
N SER A 62 -25.58 27.44 -22.89
CA SER A 62 -26.28 28.27 -21.91
C SER A 62 -27.64 27.73 -21.43
N ASN A 63 -27.95 26.45 -21.64
CA ASN A 63 -29.14 25.81 -21.08
C ASN A 63 -28.92 25.44 -19.61
N LEU A 64 -29.94 25.59 -18.77
CA LEU A 64 -29.86 25.21 -17.35
C LEU A 64 -29.78 23.69 -17.19
N LEU A 65 -28.79 23.24 -16.41
CA LEU A 65 -28.60 21.84 -16.01
C LEU A 65 -29.45 21.47 -14.79
N ASN A 66 -29.98 22.47 -14.07
CA ASN A 66 -30.85 22.32 -12.90
C ASN A 66 -30.26 21.41 -11.80
N ILE A 67 -28.96 21.52 -11.53
CA ILE A 67 -28.27 20.67 -10.55
C ILE A 67 -28.64 21.16 -9.14
N PRO A 68 -29.33 20.36 -8.31
CA PRO A 68 -29.72 20.81 -6.99
C PRO A 68 -28.51 20.85 -6.05
N TRP A 69 -28.51 21.76 -5.08
CA TRP A 69 -27.38 21.90 -4.13
C TRP A 69 -27.10 20.61 -3.34
N ILE A 70 -28.14 19.80 -3.06
CA ILE A 70 -28.02 18.51 -2.37
C ILE A 70 -27.23 17.47 -3.17
N ALA A 71 -27.10 17.64 -4.49
CA ALA A 71 -26.35 16.74 -5.35
C ALA A 71 -24.87 16.61 -4.93
N VAL A 72 -24.32 17.64 -4.27
CA VAL A 72 -22.97 17.59 -3.70
C VAL A 72 -22.86 16.50 -2.65
N ALA A 73 -23.75 16.50 -1.65
CA ALA A 73 -23.75 15.50 -0.60
C ALA A 73 -24.13 14.11 -1.13
N ASP A 74 -25.13 14.04 -2.02
CA ASP A 74 -25.56 12.78 -2.64
C ASP A 74 -24.42 12.12 -3.43
N LEU A 75 -23.60 12.90 -4.14
CA LEU A 75 -22.46 12.39 -4.89
C LEU A 75 -21.34 11.91 -3.96
N LEU A 76 -20.93 12.73 -2.98
CA LEU A 76 -19.84 12.36 -2.05
C LEU A 76 -20.16 11.11 -1.22
N LEU A 77 -21.44 10.92 -0.86
CA LEU A 77 -21.91 9.78 -0.07
C LEU A 77 -22.41 8.61 -0.94
N SER A 78 -22.27 8.70 -2.26
CA SER A 78 -22.64 7.61 -3.18
C SER A 78 -21.53 6.57 -3.29
N ASN A 79 -21.85 5.44 -3.92
CA ASN A 79 -20.88 4.41 -4.29
C ASN A 79 -20.02 4.77 -5.53
N LEU A 80 -20.08 6.03 -5.98
CA LEU A 80 -19.17 6.55 -7.01
C LEU A 80 -17.89 7.12 -6.40
N CYS A 81 -17.94 7.56 -5.13
CA CYS A 81 -16.85 8.20 -4.42
C CYS A 81 -16.38 7.34 -3.23
N ASP A 82 -15.08 7.35 -3.00
CA ASP A 82 -14.45 6.80 -1.80
C ASP A 82 -13.86 7.96 -0.98
N GLU A 83 -14.08 7.98 0.34
CA GLU A 83 -13.40 8.92 1.24
C GLU A 83 -11.96 8.40 1.49
N VAL A 84 -10.98 9.15 0.99
CA VAL A 84 -9.55 8.79 1.05
C VAL A 84 -8.77 9.59 2.10
N GLY A 85 -9.42 10.58 2.70
CA GLY A 85 -8.90 11.39 3.80
C GLY A 85 -9.99 12.32 4.34
N TYR A 86 -9.71 13.03 5.42
CA TYR A 86 -10.69 13.96 6.00
C TYR A 86 -11.11 14.99 4.96
N GLU A 87 -12.41 15.00 4.63
CA GLU A 87 -12.99 15.86 3.60
C GLU A 87 -12.31 15.71 2.22
N LEU A 88 -11.68 14.57 1.96
CA LEU A 88 -11.01 14.28 0.71
C LEU A 88 -11.57 12.99 0.12
N TYR A 89 -12.10 13.10 -1.07
CA TYR A 89 -12.80 12.03 -1.77
C TYR A 89 -12.19 11.79 -3.13
N GLU A 90 -12.19 10.56 -3.60
CA GLU A 90 -11.80 10.20 -4.95
C GLU A 90 -12.96 9.46 -5.62
N ILE A 91 -13.22 9.77 -6.89
CA ILE A 91 -14.11 8.94 -7.69
C ILE A 91 -13.32 7.72 -8.13
N ASP A 92 -13.87 6.51 -7.94
CA ASP A 92 -13.22 5.26 -8.36
C ASP A 92 -12.67 5.38 -9.79
N TRP A 93 -11.45 4.93 -10.01
CA TRP A 93 -10.72 5.17 -11.26
C TRP A 93 -11.50 4.75 -12.51
N ALA A 94 -12.19 3.60 -12.49
CA ALA A 94 -12.95 3.13 -13.66
C ALA A 94 -14.20 3.99 -13.88
N ILE A 95 -14.85 4.43 -12.79
CA ILE A 95 -15.98 5.35 -12.81
C ILE A 95 -15.55 6.73 -13.32
N ARG A 96 -14.44 7.27 -12.81
CA ARG A 96 -13.88 8.57 -13.19
C ARG A 96 -13.59 8.60 -14.69
N ASN A 97 -12.92 7.57 -15.22
CA ASN A 97 -12.61 7.51 -16.65
C ASN A 97 -13.86 7.42 -17.51
N GLU A 98 -14.86 6.65 -17.08
CA GLU A 98 -16.13 6.54 -17.78
C GLU A 98 -16.91 7.87 -17.77
N LEU A 99 -17.00 8.55 -16.62
CA LEU A 99 -17.62 9.87 -16.50
C LEU A 99 -16.89 10.92 -17.35
N LEU A 100 -15.56 10.88 -17.44
CA LEU A 100 -14.78 11.78 -18.28
C LEU A 100 -14.99 11.51 -19.78
N ASN A 101 -15.14 10.26 -20.18
CA ASN A 101 -15.51 9.94 -21.56
C ASN A 101 -16.91 10.45 -21.88
N GLN A 102 -17.86 10.24 -20.96
CA GLN A 102 -19.22 10.78 -21.12
C GLN A 102 -19.24 12.31 -21.12
N LEU A 103 -18.42 12.98 -20.32
CA LEU A 103 -18.24 14.43 -20.36
C LEU A 103 -17.76 14.91 -21.75
N LYS A 104 -16.79 14.21 -22.35
CA LYS A 104 -16.23 14.51 -23.68
C LYS A 104 -17.23 14.29 -24.81
N ASP A 105 -18.01 13.22 -24.74
CA ASP A 105 -18.91 12.81 -25.81
C ASP A 105 -20.29 13.49 -25.72
N ASN A 106 -20.61 14.12 -24.58
CA ASN A 106 -21.91 14.74 -24.35
C ASN A 106 -22.02 16.11 -25.05
N PRO A 107 -23.06 16.34 -25.89
CA PRO A 107 -23.26 17.60 -26.62
C PRO A 107 -23.54 18.82 -25.71
N CYS A 108 -23.95 18.62 -24.46
CA CYS A 108 -24.08 19.68 -23.46
C CYS A 108 -22.72 20.17 -22.92
N PHE A 109 -21.64 19.42 -23.14
CA PHE A 109 -20.33 19.67 -22.54
C PHE A 109 -19.20 19.69 -23.58
N GLY A 110 -18.71 18.51 -23.96
CA GLY A 110 -17.62 18.36 -24.90
C GLY A 110 -16.30 18.97 -24.47
N GLN A 111 -15.43 19.20 -25.45
CA GLN A 111 -14.09 19.74 -25.22
C GLN A 111 -14.12 21.16 -24.62
N GLN A 112 -15.15 21.95 -24.93
CA GLN A 112 -15.28 23.30 -24.37
C GLN A 112 -15.44 23.24 -22.84
N ARG A 113 -16.31 22.37 -22.32
CA ARG A 113 -16.48 22.22 -20.86
C ARG A 113 -15.19 21.80 -20.17
N ILE A 114 -14.38 20.96 -20.81
CA ILE A 114 -13.07 20.54 -20.28
C ILE A 114 -12.12 21.73 -20.12
N LEU A 115 -12.09 22.63 -21.11
CA LEU A 115 -11.28 23.84 -21.03
C LEU A 115 -11.76 24.77 -19.91
N GLU A 116 -13.07 24.91 -19.74
CA GLU A 116 -13.67 25.70 -18.65
C GLU A 116 -13.37 25.11 -17.26
N LEU A 117 -13.52 23.79 -17.10
CA LEU A 117 -13.17 23.07 -15.87
C LEU A 117 -11.67 23.17 -15.57
N SER A 118 -10.82 23.09 -16.58
CA SER A 118 -9.37 23.29 -16.45
C SER A 118 -9.06 24.70 -15.94
N ASN A 119 -9.61 25.73 -16.58
CA ASN A 119 -9.40 27.12 -16.18
C ASN A 119 -9.89 27.38 -14.75
N PHE A 120 -11.06 26.85 -14.41
CA PHE A 120 -11.61 26.91 -13.08
C PHE A 120 -10.68 26.24 -12.05
N LEU A 121 -10.23 25.01 -12.32
CA LEU A 121 -9.38 24.26 -11.38
C LEU A 121 -8.01 24.94 -11.18
N LEU A 122 -7.42 25.48 -12.25
CA LEU A 122 -6.19 26.27 -12.17
C LEU A 122 -6.37 27.57 -11.35
N ALA A 123 -7.51 28.24 -11.50
CA ALA A 123 -7.83 29.43 -10.71
C ALA A 123 -8.05 29.07 -9.24
N TYR A 124 -8.81 28.01 -8.98
CA TYR A 124 -9.13 27.53 -7.62
C TYR A 124 -7.89 27.07 -6.85
N MET A 125 -6.87 26.53 -7.53
CA MET A 125 -5.63 26.03 -6.92
C MET A 125 -4.55 27.11 -6.71
N ARG A 126 -4.76 28.34 -7.18
CA ARG A 126 -3.72 29.38 -7.24
C ARG A 126 -3.12 29.71 -5.87
N GLU A 127 -3.94 29.77 -4.83
CA GLU A 127 -3.48 30.09 -3.48
C GLU A 127 -2.77 28.90 -2.83
N GLN A 128 -3.31 27.69 -3.01
CA GLN A 128 -2.82 26.45 -2.43
C GLN A 128 -1.45 26.06 -3.01
N LEU A 129 -1.18 26.37 -4.29
CA LEU A 129 0.13 26.20 -4.91
C LEU A 129 1.23 27.03 -4.21
N ASN A 130 0.87 28.15 -3.58
CA ASN A 130 1.79 29.03 -2.85
C ASN A 130 1.78 28.76 -1.33
N SER A 131 1.04 27.75 -0.87
CA SER A 131 0.93 27.43 0.56
C SER A 131 2.30 27.12 1.17
N SER A 132 2.52 27.52 2.42
CA SER A 132 3.72 27.11 3.17
C SER A 132 3.71 25.62 3.53
N ASN A 133 2.53 24.98 3.54
CA ASN A 133 2.36 23.56 3.84
C ASN A 133 2.66 22.68 2.61
N PRO A 134 3.66 21.77 2.67
CA PRO A 134 4.00 20.87 1.57
C PRO A 134 2.84 19.99 1.09
N ASP A 135 2.05 19.39 2.00
CA ASP A 135 0.95 18.50 1.64
C ASP A 135 -0.12 19.24 0.81
N ILE A 136 -0.39 20.51 1.16
CA ILE A 136 -1.34 21.36 0.43
C ILE A 136 -0.78 21.72 -0.97
N ARG A 137 0.51 22.01 -1.06
CA ARG A 137 1.16 22.28 -2.36
C ARG A 137 1.17 21.04 -3.24
N ASP A 138 1.46 19.86 -2.69
CA ASP A 138 1.49 18.59 -3.42
C ASP A 138 0.11 18.24 -3.97
N PHE A 139 -0.93 18.40 -3.16
CA PHE A 139 -2.31 18.25 -3.59
C PHE A 139 -2.65 19.23 -4.72
N ALA A 140 -2.32 20.51 -4.54
CA ALA A 140 -2.59 21.53 -5.54
C ALA A 140 -1.83 21.31 -6.85
N GLN A 141 -0.60 20.80 -6.76
CA GLN A 141 0.23 20.47 -7.91
C GLN A 141 -0.36 19.30 -8.71
N ALA A 142 -0.88 18.27 -8.05
CA ALA A 142 -1.57 17.16 -8.72
C ALA A 142 -2.82 17.62 -9.48
N GLN A 143 -3.61 18.51 -8.87
CA GLN A 143 -4.79 19.10 -9.51
C GLN A 143 -4.39 20.00 -10.68
N LYS A 144 -3.32 20.81 -10.54
CA LYS A 144 -2.77 21.65 -11.61
C LYS A 144 -2.34 20.80 -12.82
N TRP A 145 -1.59 19.72 -12.59
CA TRP A 145 -1.20 18.81 -13.67
C TRP A 145 -2.39 18.13 -14.32
N THR A 146 -3.42 17.79 -13.55
CA THR A 146 -4.67 17.24 -14.10
C THR A 146 -5.31 18.25 -15.06
N ALA A 147 -5.50 19.50 -14.62
CA ALA A 147 -6.06 20.56 -15.46
C ALA A 147 -5.25 20.76 -16.75
N LEU A 148 -3.92 20.94 -16.61
CA LEU A 148 -3.02 21.10 -17.74
C LEU A 148 -3.02 19.88 -18.67
N ALA A 149 -3.10 18.66 -18.15
CA ALA A 149 -3.05 17.46 -18.99
C ALA A 149 -4.22 17.42 -19.97
N TYR A 150 -5.43 17.82 -19.54
CA TYR A 150 -6.61 17.82 -20.42
C TYR A 150 -6.70 19.06 -21.33
N ALA A 151 -6.20 20.22 -20.90
CA ALA A 151 -6.29 21.46 -21.69
C ALA A 151 -5.05 21.79 -22.51
N GLN A 152 -3.86 21.54 -21.95
CA GLN A 152 -2.55 21.89 -22.51
C GLN A 152 -1.51 20.75 -22.28
N PRO A 153 -1.66 19.58 -22.92
CA PRO A 153 -0.84 18.40 -22.66
C PRO A 153 0.68 18.63 -22.77
N HIS A 154 1.11 19.53 -23.66
CA HIS A 154 2.52 19.91 -23.81
C HIS A 154 3.09 20.59 -22.56
N GLU A 155 2.34 21.55 -22.01
CA GLU A 155 2.75 22.26 -20.82
C GLU A 155 2.74 21.34 -19.60
N ALA A 156 1.72 20.48 -19.48
CA ALA A 156 1.67 19.44 -18.46
C ALA A 156 2.90 18.53 -18.52
N ALA A 157 3.22 17.98 -19.69
CA ALA A 157 4.37 17.11 -19.87
C ALA A 157 5.69 17.83 -19.52
N ARG A 158 5.83 19.11 -19.87
CA ARG A 158 7.01 19.92 -19.54
C ARG A 158 7.15 20.18 -18.05
N GLU A 159 6.07 20.52 -17.35
CA GLU A 159 6.09 20.73 -15.89
C GLU A 159 6.38 19.44 -15.12
N ILE A 160 5.74 18.35 -15.53
CA ILE A 160 5.99 17.02 -14.97
C ILE A 160 7.44 16.64 -15.18
N ALA A 161 7.96 16.75 -16.41
CA ALA A 161 9.35 16.41 -16.72
C ALA A 161 10.34 17.27 -15.92
N SER A 162 10.07 18.57 -15.76
CA SER A 162 10.89 19.47 -14.93
C SER A 162 10.94 19.00 -13.47
N SER A 163 9.80 18.56 -12.93
CA SER A 163 9.69 18.10 -11.55
C SER A 163 10.37 16.75 -11.33
N LEU A 164 10.29 15.84 -12.31
CA LEU A 164 11.02 14.58 -12.28
C LEU A 164 12.53 14.78 -12.44
N ALA A 165 12.96 15.78 -13.21
CA ALA A 165 14.37 16.10 -13.42
C ALA A 165 15.04 16.66 -12.16
N SER A 166 14.29 17.36 -11.29
CA SER A 166 14.79 17.91 -10.03
C SER A 166 14.69 16.94 -8.85
N LEU A 167 14.05 15.78 -9.01
CA LEU A 167 13.85 14.83 -7.94
C LEU A 167 15.15 14.12 -7.55
N ASN A 168 15.39 13.98 -6.24
CA ASN A 168 16.47 13.12 -5.76
C ASN A 168 16.10 11.64 -5.99
N ILE A 169 16.99 10.89 -6.63
CA ILE A 169 16.80 9.46 -6.89
C ILE A 169 16.69 8.61 -5.62
N GLU A 170 17.31 9.05 -4.53
CA GLU A 170 17.28 8.34 -3.24
C GLU A 170 15.92 8.47 -2.53
N ASN A 171 15.06 9.40 -2.97
CA ASN A 171 13.73 9.58 -2.41
C ASN A 171 12.73 8.62 -3.08
N GLU A 172 12.85 7.33 -2.79
CA GLU A 172 12.04 6.27 -3.39
C GLU A 172 10.53 6.49 -3.21
N SER A 173 10.10 6.93 -2.02
CA SER A 173 8.69 7.22 -1.75
C SER A 173 8.11 8.29 -2.67
N GLU A 174 8.87 9.35 -2.93
CA GLU A 174 8.42 10.44 -3.76
C GLU A 174 8.40 10.06 -5.25
N TRP A 175 9.36 9.25 -5.70
CA TRP A 175 9.29 8.62 -7.02
C TRP A 175 8.04 7.76 -7.17
N LEU A 176 7.73 6.89 -6.20
CA LEU A 176 6.55 6.04 -6.26
C LEU A 176 5.24 6.85 -6.27
N ARG A 177 5.17 7.92 -5.48
CA ARG A 177 4.04 8.85 -5.43
C ARG A 177 3.82 9.54 -6.78
N LEU A 178 4.84 10.23 -7.29
CA LEU A 178 4.74 11.00 -8.53
C LEU A 178 4.52 10.09 -9.75
N THR A 179 5.23 8.97 -9.84
CA THR A 179 5.06 8.04 -10.98
C THR A 179 3.64 7.45 -11.02
N SER A 180 3.06 7.12 -9.87
CA SER A 180 1.68 6.63 -9.80
C SER A 180 0.65 7.72 -10.13
N LEU A 181 0.88 8.96 -9.68
CA LEU A 181 0.07 10.12 -10.07
C LEU A 181 0.07 10.34 -11.59
N ILE A 182 1.25 10.31 -12.21
CA ILE A 182 1.40 10.56 -13.65
C ILE A 182 0.78 9.42 -14.47
N GLU A 183 0.83 8.17 -13.99
CA GLU A 183 0.13 7.05 -14.62
C GLU A 183 -1.39 7.23 -14.66
N THR A 184 -1.99 7.89 -13.66
CA THR A 184 -3.42 8.25 -13.70
C THR A 184 -3.74 9.28 -14.79
N LEU A 185 -2.73 10.02 -15.27
CA LEU A 185 -2.83 11.00 -16.37
C LEU A 185 -2.41 10.42 -17.73
N ALA A 186 -2.29 9.09 -17.86
CA ALA A 186 -1.83 8.45 -19.09
C ALA A 186 -2.70 8.81 -20.31
N ASP A 187 -4.03 8.77 -20.18
CA ASP A 187 -4.96 9.06 -21.27
C ASP A 187 -4.82 10.50 -21.82
N PRO A 188 -4.90 11.57 -21.00
CA PRO A 188 -4.69 12.93 -21.50
C PRO A 188 -3.25 13.19 -21.98
N LEU A 189 -2.27 12.40 -21.53
CA LEU A 189 -0.87 12.50 -21.95
C LEU A 189 -0.46 11.49 -23.02
N ALA A 190 -1.40 10.83 -23.70
CA ALA A 190 -1.10 9.78 -24.69
C ALA A 190 -0.19 10.27 -25.84
N GLY A 191 -0.19 11.57 -26.15
CA GLY A 191 0.73 12.18 -27.13
C GLY A 191 2.19 12.30 -26.65
N TYR A 192 2.47 11.97 -25.39
CA TYR A 192 3.78 12.06 -24.74
C TYR A 192 4.24 10.68 -24.24
N GLU A 193 4.08 9.64 -25.06
CA GLU A 193 4.49 8.26 -24.71
C GLU A 193 5.93 8.15 -24.15
N PRO A 194 6.93 8.94 -24.60
CA PRO A 194 8.25 8.92 -23.97
C PRO A 194 8.26 9.25 -22.47
N LEU A 195 7.37 10.16 -22.03
CA LEU A 195 7.19 10.47 -20.62
C LEU A 195 6.60 9.29 -19.85
N LEU A 196 5.57 8.65 -20.41
CA LEU A 196 4.88 7.52 -19.77
C LEU A 196 5.80 6.30 -19.68
N ILE A 197 6.58 6.02 -20.72
CA ILE A 197 7.59 4.96 -20.69
C ILE A 197 8.70 5.26 -19.67
N TYR A 198 9.20 6.50 -19.64
CA TYR A 198 10.19 6.91 -18.64
C TYR A 198 9.67 6.71 -17.21
N VAL A 199 8.43 7.16 -16.94
CA VAL A 199 7.76 7.02 -15.64
C VAL A 199 7.62 5.56 -15.24
N ARG A 200 7.16 4.68 -16.13
CA ARG A 200 7.07 3.23 -15.89
C ARG A 200 8.45 2.61 -15.61
N GLY A 201 9.46 3.01 -16.38
CA GLY A 201 10.84 2.57 -16.18
C GLY A 201 11.38 2.96 -14.81
N MET A 202 11.22 4.22 -14.42
CA MET A 202 11.66 4.72 -13.11
C MET A 202 10.88 4.10 -11.95
N LYS A 203 9.56 3.93 -12.07
CA LYS A 203 8.75 3.20 -11.09
C LYS A 203 9.24 1.76 -10.88
N THR A 204 9.60 1.09 -11.97
CA THR A 204 10.13 -0.28 -11.96
C THR A 204 11.53 -0.34 -11.35
N PHE A 205 12.36 0.66 -11.64
CA PHE A 205 13.71 0.82 -11.08
C PHE A 205 13.66 0.99 -9.56
N VAL A 206 12.83 1.91 -9.07
CA VAL A 206 12.65 2.19 -7.64
C VAL A 206 12.07 0.99 -6.89
N ARG A 207 11.32 0.11 -7.56
CA ARG A 207 10.86 -1.19 -7.01
C ARG A 207 11.95 -2.28 -7.00
N GLY A 208 13.17 -1.96 -7.41
CA GLY A 208 14.32 -2.88 -7.42
C GLY A 208 14.43 -3.75 -8.67
N ASN A 209 13.56 -3.61 -9.68
CA ASN A 209 13.65 -4.39 -10.91
C ASN A 209 14.45 -3.65 -11.99
N VAL A 210 15.78 -3.66 -11.82
CA VAL A 210 16.73 -2.96 -12.71
C VAL A 210 16.67 -3.45 -14.16
N THR A 211 16.48 -4.75 -14.39
CA THR A 211 16.46 -5.33 -15.74
C THR A 211 15.25 -4.87 -16.54
N GLU A 212 14.06 -4.90 -15.93
CA GLU A 212 12.83 -4.46 -16.59
C GLU A 212 12.82 -2.94 -16.77
N ALA A 213 13.31 -2.18 -15.77
CA ALA A 213 13.49 -0.74 -15.89
C ALA A 213 14.37 -0.35 -17.09
N LYS A 214 15.47 -1.07 -17.30
CA LYS A 214 16.36 -0.86 -18.44
C LYS A 214 15.64 -1.10 -19.78
N ASN A 215 14.78 -2.11 -19.86
CA ASN A 215 14.01 -2.38 -21.07
C ASN A 215 13.04 -1.25 -21.41
N PHE A 216 12.43 -0.60 -20.42
CA PHE A 216 11.61 0.59 -20.64
C PHE A 216 12.46 1.76 -21.11
N LEU A 217 13.53 2.11 -20.37
CA LEU A 217 14.33 3.31 -20.71
C LEU A 217 15.01 3.20 -22.08
N ASN A 218 15.44 2.01 -22.50
CA ASN A 218 16.02 1.80 -23.83
C ASN A 218 15.07 2.14 -24.99
N GLN A 219 13.75 2.19 -24.76
CA GLN A 219 12.78 2.56 -25.80
C GLN A 219 12.73 4.08 -26.05
N VAL A 220 13.24 4.89 -25.11
CA VAL A 220 13.10 6.35 -25.12
C VAL A 220 14.44 7.10 -25.04
N ILE A 221 15.55 6.37 -24.92
CA ILE A 221 16.90 6.94 -25.02
C ILE A 221 17.17 7.37 -26.45
N ASP A 222 17.66 8.61 -26.61
CA ASP A 222 18.06 9.16 -27.90
C ASP A 222 19.48 8.73 -28.32
N SER A 223 19.89 9.14 -29.52
CA SER A 223 21.22 8.81 -30.07
C SER A 223 22.40 9.41 -29.29
N LYS A 224 22.15 10.30 -28.34
CA LYS A 224 23.14 10.92 -27.44
C LYS A 224 23.15 10.28 -26.05
N ASP A 225 22.45 9.16 -25.86
CA ASP A 225 22.29 8.49 -24.56
C ASP A 225 21.53 9.38 -23.54
N GLU A 226 20.63 10.23 -24.02
CA GLU A 226 19.80 11.13 -23.21
C GLU A 226 18.32 10.82 -23.37
N ILE A 227 17.52 11.07 -22.33
CA ILE A 227 16.05 11.05 -22.41
C ILE A 227 15.56 12.49 -22.31
N LYS A 228 14.79 12.93 -23.31
CA LYS A 228 14.19 14.27 -23.35
C LYS A 228 12.69 14.19 -23.52
N VAL A 229 11.96 14.92 -22.68
CA VAL A 229 10.51 15.05 -22.75
C VAL A 229 10.15 16.52 -22.75
N ALA A 230 9.39 16.96 -23.76
CA ALA A 230 8.94 18.35 -23.88
C ALA A 230 10.07 19.40 -23.69
N GLY A 231 11.27 19.08 -24.19
CA GLY A 231 12.47 19.94 -24.08
C GLY A 231 13.25 19.80 -22.77
N VAL A 232 12.78 19.04 -21.79
CA VAL A 232 13.45 18.79 -20.51
C VAL A 232 14.26 17.50 -20.57
N LYS A 233 15.53 17.56 -20.16
CA LYS A 233 16.40 16.39 -20.02
C LYS A 233 16.13 15.68 -18.70
N LEU A 234 15.84 14.39 -18.76
CA LEU A 234 15.55 13.54 -17.61
C LEU A 234 16.78 12.75 -17.15
N LEU A 235 16.80 12.40 -15.86
CA LEU A 235 17.90 11.67 -15.24
C LEU A 235 17.88 10.19 -15.64
N ILE A 236 19.05 9.63 -15.98
CA ILE A 236 19.23 8.18 -16.13
C ILE A 236 20.14 7.70 -14.99
N PRO A 237 19.67 6.82 -14.10
CA PRO A 237 20.48 6.23 -13.05
C PRO A 237 21.71 5.50 -13.61
N ASP A 238 22.87 5.61 -12.96
CA ASP A 238 24.12 4.99 -13.45
C ASP A 238 24.01 3.47 -13.62
N GLN A 239 23.20 2.83 -12.78
CA GLN A 239 22.92 1.39 -12.83
C GLN A 239 22.15 0.98 -14.11
N LEU A 240 21.44 1.93 -14.74
CA LEU A 240 20.67 1.73 -15.96
C LEU A 240 21.44 2.16 -17.22
N LYS A 241 22.48 2.98 -17.08
CA LYS A 241 23.37 3.34 -18.20
C LYS A 241 24.03 2.08 -18.77
N ALA A 242 24.12 1.98 -20.09
CA ALA A 242 24.83 0.88 -20.72
C ALA A 242 26.31 0.93 -20.32
N LYS A 243 26.85 -0.12 -19.67
CA LYS A 243 28.31 -0.28 -19.61
C LYS A 243 28.80 -0.40 -21.05
N ALA A 244 29.58 0.59 -21.50
CA ALA A 244 30.42 0.42 -22.68
C ALA A 244 31.23 -0.87 -22.50
N ILE A 245 31.16 -1.78 -23.47
CA ILE A 245 32.06 -2.93 -23.52
C ILE A 245 33.47 -2.34 -23.63
N PRO A 246 34.36 -2.50 -22.64
CA PRO A 246 35.73 -2.09 -22.84
C PRO A 246 36.30 -2.99 -23.94
N LYS A 247 36.77 -2.39 -25.03
CA LYS A 247 37.67 -3.08 -25.96
C LYS A 247 38.92 -3.46 -25.17
N ILE A 248 38.96 -4.70 -24.68
CA ILE A 248 40.14 -5.26 -24.03
C ILE A 248 41.19 -5.45 -25.13
N SER A 249 42.08 -4.47 -25.24
CA SER A 249 43.37 -4.63 -25.90
C SER A 249 44.29 -5.35 -24.93
N PHE A 250 44.64 -6.60 -25.25
CA PHE A 250 45.65 -7.35 -24.51
C PHE A 250 47.02 -6.69 -24.71
N LYS A 251 47.57 -6.08 -23.66
CA LYS A 251 49.01 -5.94 -23.48
C LYS A 251 49.40 -6.52 -22.12
N THR A 252 49.99 -7.70 -22.19
CA THR A 252 50.69 -8.38 -21.10
C THR A 252 51.76 -7.49 -20.48
N LYS A 253 51.78 -7.36 -19.15
CA LYS A 253 53.02 -7.31 -18.37
C LYS A 253 52.80 -7.70 -16.89
N ARG A 254 53.42 -8.84 -16.56
CA ARG A 254 54.06 -9.24 -15.30
C ARG A 254 54.17 -8.11 -14.25
N HIS A 255 53.59 -8.32 -13.06
CA HIS A 255 54.30 -8.47 -11.77
C HIS A 255 53.29 -8.56 -10.63
N ARG A 256 53.15 -9.76 -10.04
CA ARG A 256 52.28 -10.08 -8.91
C ARG A 256 53.19 -10.45 -7.73
N TRP A 257 53.28 -9.60 -6.71
CA TRP A 257 53.72 -9.92 -5.34
C TRP A 257 53.34 -8.76 -4.39
N LEU A 258 52.80 -9.10 -3.21
CA LEU A 258 52.75 -8.34 -1.94
C LEU A 258 51.50 -7.56 -1.46
N ILE A 259 50.29 -8.13 -1.38
CA ILE A 259 49.38 -7.83 -0.23
C ILE A 259 48.43 -9.02 0.03
N GLU A 260 48.82 -10.01 0.85
CA GLU A 260 47.87 -11.01 1.38
C GLU A 260 48.32 -11.71 2.69
N VAL A 261 48.98 -11.01 3.63
CA VAL A 261 49.47 -11.69 4.87
C VAL A 261 49.02 -11.08 6.21
N SER A 262 48.28 -9.97 6.28
CA SER A 262 48.04 -9.31 7.59
C SER A 262 46.67 -9.49 8.25
N LEU A 263 45.80 -10.40 7.81
CA LEU A 263 44.47 -10.63 8.44
C LEU A 263 44.12 -12.10 8.71
N ILE A 264 45.12 -12.97 8.90
CA ILE A 264 44.88 -14.38 9.30
C ILE A 264 45.37 -14.69 10.74
N VAL A 265 46.03 -13.76 11.44
CA VAL A 265 46.60 -14.04 12.77
C VAL A 265 45.64 -13.75 13.93
N ALA A 266 44.50 -13.09 13.74
CA ALA A 266 43.57 -12.77 14.83
C ALA A 266 42.51 -13.87 15.12
N VAL A 267 42.26 -14.80 14.19
CA VAL A 267 41.20 -15.84 14.35
C VAL A 267 41.74 -17.14 14.97
N VAL A 268 43.05 -17.39 14.94
CA VAL A 268 43.65 -18.62 15.48
C VAL A 268 43.77 -18.61 17.01
N GLY A 269 43.75 -17.43 17.64
CA GLY A 269 43.96 -17.28 19.09
C GLY A 269 42.82 -17.77 19.99
N ILE A 270 41.57 -17.76 19.50
CA ILE A 270 40.40 -18.16 20.30
C ILE A 270 40.15 -19.69 20.20
N GLY A 271 40.58 -20.33 19.12
CA GLY A 271 40.42 -21.77 18.92
C GLY A 271 41.29 -22.66 19.82
N ILE A 272 42.37 -22.13 20.40
CA ILE A 272 43.32 -22.92 21.19
C ILE A 272 42.83 -23.11 22.65
N VAL A 273 41.96 -22.23 23.17
CA VAL A 273 41.52 -22.31 24.57
C VAL A 273 40.42 -23.36 24.79
N ILE A 274 39.69 -23.79 23.74
CA ILE A 274 38.65 -24.82 23.83
C ILE A 274 39.16 -26.23 23.45
N TRP A 275 40.44 -26.36 23.07
CA TRP A 275 40.98 -27.62 22.54
C TRP A 275 41.18 -28.74 23.58
N LYS A 276 40.95 -28.49 24.87
CA LYS A 276 41.29 -29.46 25.93
C LYS A 276 40.11 -30.23 26.54
N GLN A 277 38.87 -30.09 26.06
CA GLN A 277 37.71 -30.62 26.81
C GLN A 277 36.51 -31.18 26.02
N LEU A 278 36.55 -31.32 24.68
CA LEU A 278 35.40 -31.83 23.91
C LEU A 278 35.77 -32.93 22.91
N ASN A 279 34.85 -33.89 22.72
CA ASN A 279 35.00 -35.04 21.82
C ASN A 279 35.03 -34.59 20.33
N PRO A 280 35.77 -35.29 19.44
CA PRO A 280 35.99 -34.86 18.05
C PRO A 280 34.72 -34.69 17.20
N THR A 281 33.69 -35.48 17.50
CA THR A 281 32.40 -35.47 16.78
C THR A 281 31.51 -34.29 17.17
N GLU A 282 31.50 -33.89 18.44
CA GLU A 282 30.77 -32.69 18.90
C GLU A 282 31.44 -31.41 18.39
N PHE A 283 32.77 -31.41 18.32
CA PHE A 283 33.53 -30.33 17.72
C PHE A 283 33.20 -30.19 16.23
N GLN A 284 33.15 -31.28 15.45
CA GLN A 284 32.78 -31.21 14.03
C GLN A 284 31.36 -30.67 13.80
N GLN A 285 30.38 -31.01 14.65
CA GLN A 285 29.04 -30.44 14.55
C GLN A 285 29.00 -28.95 14.88
N LEU A 286 29.64 -28.54 15.99
CA LEU A 286 29.69 -27.13 16.40
C LEU A 286 30.55 -26.26 15.46
N TRP A 287 31.60 -26.84 14.87
CA TRP A 287 32.49 -26.20 13.91
C TRP A 287 31.81 -26.00 12.55
N ASN A 288 31.04 -26.98 12.09
CA ASN A 288 30.26 -26.87 10.86
C ASN A 288 29.10 -25.85 10.99
N SER A 289 28.50 -25.70 12.18
CA SER A 289 27.48 -24.67 12.42
C SER A 289 28.06 -23.25 12.51
N TRP A 290 29.33 -23.10 12.89
CA TRP A 290 30.01 -21.81 13.01
C TRP A 290 30.63 -21.30 11.70
N LEU A 291 31.13 -22.18 10.83
CA LEU A 291 31.76 -21.80 9.56
C LEU A 291 30.78 -21.65 8.40
N ASN A 292 29.64 -22.35 8.47
CA ASN A 292 28.55 -22.22 7.52
C ASN A 292 27.27 -21.85 8.28
N PRO A 293 27.13 -20.60 8.77
CA PRO A 293 25.81 -20.15 9.15
C PRO A 293 24.94 -20.30 7.91
N THR A 294 23.96 -21.20 7.97
CA THR A 294 22.96 -21.31 6.90
C THR A 294 22.47 -19.89 6.67
N PRO A 295 22.68 -19.30 5.48
CA PRO A 295 22.21 -17.94 5.22
C PRO A 295 20.74 -17.92 5.61
N PRO A 296 20.26 -16.90 6.36
CA PRO A 296 18.89 -16.88 6.85
C PRO A 296 18.01 -17.16 5.66
N GLN A 297 17.39 -18.35 5.67
CA GLN A 297 16.59 -18.79 4.55
C GLN A 297 15.47 -17.77 4.52
N LYS A 298 15.40 -16.96 3.47
CA LYS A 298 14.40 -15.90 3.37
C LYS A 298 13.03 -16.59 3.35
N ILE A 299 12.39 -16.67 4.51
CA ILE A 299 11.12 -17.39 4.66
C ILE A 299 10.08 -16.57 3.91
N SER A 300 9.61 -17.12 2.80
CA SER A 300 8.55 -16.51 2.02
C SER A 300 7.21 -16.97 2.60
N PHE A 301 6.52 -16.09 3.33
CA PHE A 301 5.09 -16.23 3.53
C PHE A 301 4.42 -16.26 2.14
N ASN A 302 3.54 -17.23 1.91
CA ASN A 302 2.79 -17.32 0.65
C ASN A 302 1.35 -16.86 0.90
N PRO A 303 1.05 -15.55 0.75
CA PRO A 303 -0.28 -15.04 1.02
C PRO A 303 -1.30 -15.69 0.07
N PRO A 304 -2.40 -16.25 0.60
CA PRO A 304 -3.46 -16.75 -0.26
C PRO A 304 -4.15 -15.57 -0.97
N PRO A 305 -4.63 -15.75 -2.22
CA PRO A 305 -5.32 -14.68 -2.92
C PRO A 305 -6.59 -14.27 -2.16
N PRO A 306 -6.95 -12.98 -2.10
CA PRO A 306 -8.18 -12.55 -1.45
C PRO A 306 -9.41 -13.18 -2.11
N PRO A 307 -10.47 -13.49 -1.34
CA PRO A 307 -11.77 -13.84 -1.88
C PRO A 307 -12.23 -12.83 -2.94
N LYS A 308 -12.75 -13.31 -4.07
CA LYS A 308 -13.16 -12.46 -5.18
C LYS A 308 -14.49 -11.73 -4.92
N ASP A 309 -15.44 -12.39 -4.27
CA ASP A 309 -16.79 -11.87 -4.05
C ASP A 309 -17.38 -12.33 -2.69
N PRO A 310 -17.79 -11.40 -1.81
CA PRO A 310 -17.38 -9.99 -1.83
C PRO A 310 -15.87 -9.87 -1.55
N PRO A 311 -15.16 -8.88 -2.14
CA PRO A 311 -13.79 -8.60 -1.74
C PRO A 311 -13.74 -8.26 -0.24
N PRO A 312 -12.70 -8.70 0.50
CA PRO A 312 -12.60 -8.44 1.94
C PRO A 312 -12.64 -6.96 2.30
N GLY A 313 -12.06 -6.09 1.48
CA GLY A 313 -11.79 -4.71 1.88
C GLY A 313 -10.92 -4.64 3.14
N GLY A 314 -10.96 -3.51 3.83
CA GLY A 314 -10.44 -3.38 5.18
C GLY A 314 -9.43 -2.26 5.36
N ARG A 315 -8.86 -2.18 6.56
CA ARG A 315 -7.98 -1.09 6.99
C ARG A 315 -6.85 -1.64 7.86
N VAL A 316 -5.62 -1.58 7.34
CA VAL A 316 -4.43 -2.08 8.04
C VAL A 316 -3.83 -1.05 9.02
N LEU A 317 -3.99 0.25 8.74
CA LEU A 317 -3.54 1.36 9.60
C LEU A 317 -4.75 2.15 10.12
N GLY A 318 -4.84 2.27 11.43
CA GLY A 318 -5.79 3.08 12.16
C GLY A 318 -5.16 4.42 12.47
N GLY A 319 -4.92 5.25 11.47
CA GLY A 319 -4.45 6.61 11.62
C GLY A 319 -5.24 7.53 10.72
N ALA A 320 -5.86 8.56 11.29
CA ALA A 320 -6.34 9.69 10.53
C ALA A 320 -5.62 10.92 11.08
N LYS A 321 -4.99 11.71 10.20
CA LYS A 321 -4.28 12.96 10.55
C LYS A 321 -5.13 13.98 11.33
N ARG A 322 -6.45 13.74 11.49
CA ARG A 322 -7.43 14.59 12.20
C ARG A 322 -8.38 13.83 13.14
N SER A 323 -8.05 12.62 13.61
CA SER A 323 -8.89 11.94 14.63
C SER A 323 -8.92 12.74 15.95
N SER A 324 -10.01 12.63 16.73
CA SER A 324 -10.06 13.16 18.11
C SER A 324 -9.10 12.45 19.07
N CYS A 325 -8.51 11.32 18.63
CA CYS A 325 -7.45 10.65 19.34
C CYS A 325 -6.14 11.44 19.37
N TYR A 326 -5.38 11.24 20.44
CA TYR A 326 -4.04 11.79 20.57
C TYR A 326 -3.18 11.44 19.36
N GLN A 327 -2.41 12.42 18.89
CA GLN A 327 -1.43 12.21 17.83
C GLN A 327 -0.36 11.23 18.31
N VAL A 328 -0.06 10.24 17.46
CA VAL A 328 0.91 9.19 17.73
C VAL A 328 1.96 9.14 16.62
N LYS A 329 3.18 8.78 16.98
CA LYS A 329 4.29 8.68 16.01
C LYS A 329 4.09 7.52 15.03
N THR A 330 3.63 6.40 15.56
CA THR A 330 3.36 5.17 14.82
C THR A 330 1.86 4.91 14.96
N GLU A 331 1.18 4.62 13.86
CA GLU A 331 -0.29 4.47 13.85
C GLU A 331 -0.71 3.10 14.38
N LEU A 332 -1.96 2.98 14.85
CA LEU A 332 -2.56 1.68 15.18
C LEU A 332 -2.41 0.76 13.97
N THR A 333 -1.81 -0.42 14.11
CA THR A 333 -1.50 -1.28 12.95
C THR A 333 -1.98 -2.70 13.19
N ALA A 334 -2.74 -3.26 12.25
CA ALA A 334 -3.05 -4.69 12.26
C ALA A 334 -1.88 -5.48 11.68
N LEU A 335 -1.36 -6.46 12.43
CA LEU A 335 -0.32 -7.36 11.94
C LEU A 335 -0.98 -8.50 11.17
N VAL A 336 -1.54 -8.16 10.00
CA VAL A 336 -2.30 -9.05 9.12
C VAL A 336 -1.89 -8.78 7.67
N PRO A 337 -1.77 -9.81 6.80
CA PRO A 337 -1.44 -9.61 5.41
C PRO A 337 -2.49 -8.76 4.71
N PHE A 338 -2.04 -7.91 3.78
CA PHE A 338 -2.94 -7.13 2.96
C PHE A 338 -2.43 -7.01 1.53
N THR A 339 -3.36 -7.07 0.58
CA THR A 339 -3.09 -6.67 -0.81
C THR A 339 -3.52 -5.22 -1.00
N GLN A 340 -2.78 -4.51 -1.83
CA GLN A 340 -3.10 -3.12 -2.18
C GLN A 340 -2.99 -3.02 -3.70
N GLU A 341 -4.13 -3.13 -4.37
CA GLU A 341 -4.20 -3.05 -5.83
C GLU A 341 -4.20 -1.59 -6.30
N SER A 342 -4.72 -0.68 -5.45
CA SER A 342 -4.70 0.78 -5.60
C SER A 342 -4.65 1.44 -4.22
N ALA A 343 -4.58 2.77 -4.16
CA ALA A 343 -4.67 3.50 -2.90
C ALA A 343 -5.99 3.22 -2.13
N THR A 344 -7.08 2.93 -2.86
CA THR A 344 -8.43 2.72 -2.31
C THR A 344 -8.85 1.24 -2.22
N ASN A 345 -8.20 0.34 -2.98
CA ASN A 345 -8.50 -1.09 -2.95
C ASN A 345 -7.47 -1.84 -2.09
N ILE A 346 -7.71 -1.81 -0.78
CA ILE A 346 -6.96 -2.55 0.22
C ILE A 346 -7.80 -3.74 0.67
N ASN A 347 -7.24 -4.95 0.60
CA ASN A 347 -7.88 -6.14 1.14
C ASN A 347 -7.05 -6.67 2.31
N VAL A 348 -7.54 -6.48 3.53
CA VAL A 348 -6.95 -7.00 4.76
C VAL A 348 -7.59 -8.35 5.05
N TRP A 349 -6.84 -9.42 4.81
CA TRP A 349 -7.41 -10.76 4.86
C TRP A 349 -6.39 -11.82 5.27
N SER A 350 -6.88 -12.88 5.92
CA SER A 350 -6.03 -13.95 6.43
C SER A 350 -6.77 -15.28 6.60
N LEU A 351 -5.99 -16.36 6.65
CA LEU A 351 -6.45 -17.70 6.98
C LEU A 351 -6.01 -18.12 8.38
N THR A 352 -6.87 -18.91 9.03
CA THR A 352 -6.56 -19.62 10.26
C THR A 352 -7.10 -21.05 10.20
N THR A 353 -6.51 -21.95 10.98
CA THR A 353 -7.02 -23.30 11.23
C THR A 353 -7.72 -23.40 12.60
N ALA A 354 -7.40 -22.49 13.50
CA ALA A 354 -7.93 -22.42 14.86
C ALA A 354 -9.43 -22.10 14.89
N ALA A 355 -10.15 -22.80 15.76
CA ALA A 355 -11.52 -22.45 16.13
C ALA A 355 -11.59 -21.11 16.89
N HIS A 356 -10.50 -20.78 17.59
CA HIS A 356 -10.34 -19.61 18.45
C HIS A 356 -8.99 -18.96 18.18
N PRO A 357 -8.86 -18.16 17.10
CA PRO A 357 -7.57 -17.62 16.67
C PRO A 357 -7.07 -16.50 17.61
N THR A 358 -5.77 -16.22 17.49
CA THR A 358 -5.10 -15.07 18.10
C THR A 358 -4.84 -14.00 17.04
N PHE A 359 -5.24 -12.77 17.34
CA PHE A 359 -5.02 -11.59 16.51
C PHE A 359 -3.89 -10.75 17.09
N TRP A 360 -3.10 -10.08 16.24
CA TRP A 360 -1.94 -9.30 16.64
C TRP A 360 -2.01 -7.88 16.10
N PHE A 361 -1.67 -6.91 16.95
CA PHE A 361 -1.80 -5.49 16.65
C PHE A 361 -0.64 -4.71 17.28
N TYR A 362 -0.14 -3.69 16.59
CA TYR A 362 0.65 -2.65 17.25
C TYR A 362 -0.32 -1.59 17.79
N ILE A 363 -0.25 -1.32 19.10
CA ILE A 363 -1.06 -0.33 19.78
C ILE A 363 -0.20 0.88 20.19
N PRO A 364 -0.53 2.10 19.74
CA PRO A 364 0.29 3.28 20.02
C PRO A 364 -0.08 3.99 21.32
N TYR A 365 -1.10 3.51 22.03
CA TYR A 365 -1.63 4.11 23.25
C TYR A 365 -1.20 3.31 24.49
N SER A 366 -1.07 4.01 25.62
CA SER A 366 -0.65 3.41 26.90
C SER A 366 -1.42 3.99 28.09
N GLN A 367 -1.38 3.31 29.22
CA GLN A 367 -2.02 3.77 30.46
C GLN A 367 -1.28 4.97 31.10
N PRO A 368 -2.01 5.91 31.74
CA PRO A 368 -3.46 5.95 31.86
C PRO A 368 -4.11 6.47 30.57
N PHE A 369 -5.15 5.78 30.11
CA PHE A 369 -5.94 6.19 28.94
C PHE A 369 -7.42 6.28 29.35
N PRO A 370 -8.05 7.46 29.27
CA PRO A 370 -9.37 7.70 29.84
C PRO A 370 -10.53 7.17 28.97
N PHE A 371 -10.22 6.52 27.85
CA PHE A 371 -11.18 6.05 26.87
C PHE A 371 -11.09 4.53 26.65
N SER A 372 -12.02 3.96 25.90
CA SER A 372 -12.13 2.52 25.66
C SER A 372 -11.44 2.08 24.38
N VAL A 373 -10.81 0.90 24.41
CA VAL A 373 -10.39 0.15 23.22
C VAL A 373 -11.21 -1.12 23.14
N GLU A 374 -11.76 -1.44 21.98
CA GLU A 374 -12.64 -2.59 21.81
C GLU A 374 -12.24 -3.43 20.60
N PHE A 375 -12.18 -4.74 20.82
CA PHE A 375 -12.11 -5.74 19.77
C PHE A 375 -13.51 -6.27 19.50
N VAL A 376 -13.92 -6.28 18.23
CA VAL A 376 -15.22 -6.80 17.79
C VAL A 376 -14.98 -7.83 16.69
N LEU A 377 -15.69 -8.95 16.76
CA LEU A 377 -15.72 -9.97 15.72
C LEU A 377 -17.17 -10.18 15.29
N GLN A 378 -17.40 -10.13 13.99
CA GLN A 378 -18.70 -10.26 13.35
C GLN A 378 -18.75 -11.49 12.43
N ASP A 379 -19.93 -12.06 12.27
CA ASP A 379 -20.21 -13.09 11.26
C ASP A 379 -20.45 -12.49 9.86
N GLU A 380 -20.80 -13.35 8.90
CA GLU A 380 -21.07 -12.98 7.49
C GLU A 380 -22.30 -12.07 7.34
N GLN A 381 -23.17 -12.01 8.35
CA GLN A 381 -24.36 -11.16 8.39
C GLN A 381 -24.12 -9.84 9.15
N SER A 382 -22.85 -9.56 9.49
CA SER A 382 -22.44 -8.39 10.28
C SER A 382 -22.96 -8.37 11.72
N TYR A 383 -23.42 -9.51 12.26
CA TYR A 383 -23.78 -9.59 13.67
C TYR A 383 -22.52 -9.80 14.52
N PRO A 384 -22.34 -9.01 15.61
CA PRO A 384 -21.22 -9.20 16.52
C PRO A 384 -21.39 -10.53 17.28
N ILE A 385 -20.47 -11.46 17.05
CA ILE A 385 -20.42 -12.77 17.73
C ILE A 385 -19.46 -12.76 18.92
N TYR A 386 -18.57 -11.77 18.99
CA TYR A 386 -17.69 -11.55 20.13
C TYR A 386 -17.29 -10.08 20.22
N GLN A 387 -17.31 -9.52 21.43
CA GLN A 387 -16.86 -8.16 21.71
C GLN A 387 -16.12 -8.14 23.05
N LYS A 388 -14.97 -7.49 23.10
CA LYS A 388 -14.15 -7.40 24.30
C LYS A 388 -13.47 -6.03 24.42
N ALA A 389 -13.56 -5.43 25.60
CA ALA A 389 -12.74 -4.28 25.96
C ALA A 389 -11.28 -4.73 26.17
N ILE A 390 -10.35 -4.00 25.57
CA ILE A 390 -8.91 -4.27 25.61
C ILE A 390 -8.26 -3.33 26.62
N ALA A 391 -7.59 -3.91 27.62
CA ALA A 391 -6.77 -3.14 28.54
C ALA A 391 -5.49 -2.68 27.82
N LEU A 392 -5.24 -1.37 27.83
CA LEU A 392 -4.01 -0.84 27.24
C LEU A 392 -2.78 -1.20 28.08
N PRO A 393 -1.62 -1.41 27.45
CA PRO A 393 -0.36 -1.62 28.14
C PRO A 393 0.19 -0.34 28.81
N LYS A 394 1.24 -0.49 29.61
CA LYS A 394 1.97 0.65 30.22
C LYS A 394 2.84 1.44 29.24
N GLN A 395 3.09 0.89 28.05
CA GLN A 395 3.86 1.50 26.98
C GLN A 395 3.33 1.05 25.61
N PRO A 396 3.47 1.85 24.54
CA PRO A 396 3.16 1.41 23.18
C PRO A 396 3.90 0.13 22.79
N GLY A 397 3.29 -0.70 21.94
CA GLY A 397 3.92 -1.94 21.48
C GLY A 397 2.95 -2.92 20.84
N ILE A 398 3.48 -4.09 20.49
CA ILE A 398 2.74 -5.16 19.82
C ILE A 398 2.04 -6.02 20.87
N ILE A 399 0.73 -6.14 20.76
CA ILE A 399 -0.14 -6.90 21.65
C ILE A 399 -0.83 -8.05 20.91
N SER A 400 -1.29 -9.04 21.68
CA SER A 400 -2.08 -10.15 21.19
C SER A 400 -3.50 -10.13 21.76
N ILE A 401 -4.48 -10.57 20.98
CA ILE A 401 -5.88 -10.72 21.41
C ILE A 401 -6.32 -12.12 21.01
N SER A 402 -6.40 -13.02 21.98
CA SER A 402 -6.87 -14.38 21.76
C SER A 402 -8.37 -14.50 21.99
N LEU A 403 -9.06 -15.18 21.07
CA LEU A 403 -10.45 -15.55 21.27
C LEU A 403 -10.51 -16.62 22.39
N PRO A 404 -11.26 -16.41 23.48
CA PRO A 404 -11.27 -17.36 24.59
C PRO A 404 -12.10 -18.61 24.24
N ALA A 405 -11.82 -19.73 24.89
CA ALA A 405 -12.48 -21.01 24.60
C ALA A 405 -14.01 -21.00 24.79
N ASN A 406 -14.54 -20.07 25.60
CA ASN A 406 -15.97 -19.88 25.82
C ASN A 406 -16.66 -18.96 24.79
N ALA A 407 -15.91 -18.30 23.90
CA ALA A 407 -16.50 -17.55 22.80
C ALA A 407 -16.96 -18.49 21.68
N PRO A 408 -17.91 -18.07 20.82
CA PRO A 408 -18.32 -18.84 19.66
C PRO A 408 -17.12 -19.22 18.79
N SER A 409 -16.99 -20.52 18.49
CA SER A 409 -15.94 -21.01 17.61
C SER A 409 -16.19 -20.58 16.16
N LEU A 410 -15.13 -20.21 15.44
CA LEU A 410 -15.22 -19.97 14.01
C LEU A 410 -15.53 -21.28 13.28
N ALA A 411 -16.54 -21.30 12.43
CA ALA A 411 -16.86 -22.44 11.60
C ALA A 411 -15.89 -22.56 10.42
N VAL A 412 -15.56 -23.78 10.02
CA VAL A 412 -14.72 -24.04 8.85
C VAL A 412 -15.41 -23.51 7.60
N ASP A 413 -14.62 -22.94 6.70
CA ASP A 413 -15.01 -22.31 5.44
C ASP A 413 -15.89 -21.07 5.55
N LYS A 414 -16.06 -20.54 6.77
CA LYS A 414 -16.79 -19.30 7.04
C LYS A 414 -15.85 -18.12 7.22
N GLN A 415 -16.30 -16.96 6.75
CA GLN A 415 -15.61 -15.69 6.88
C GLN A 415 -16.14 -14.91 8.07
N TYR A 416 -15.24 -14.21 8.76
CA TYR A 416 -15.56 -13.37 9.90
C TYR A 416 -14.82 -12.04 9.77
N ARG A 417 -15.51 -10.94 10.07
CA ARG A 417 -14.90 -9.61 10.05
C ARG A 417 -14.51 -9.22 11.46
N TRP A 418 -13.28 -8.76 11.64
CA TRP A 418 -12.81 -8.26 12.93
C TRP A 418 -12.50 -6.77 12.84
N PHE A 419 -12.63 -6.10 13.99
CA PHE A 419 -12.30 -4.70 14.20
C PHE A 419 -11.51 -4.57 15.50
N LEU A 420 -10.52 -3.69 15.51
CA LEU A 420 -9.95 -3.14 16.74
C LEU A 420 -10.12 -1.63 16.69
N ALA A 421 -10.95 -1.09 17.58
CA ALA A 421 -11.34 0.31 17.62
C ALA A 421 -10.89 0.98 18.92
N VAL A 422 -10.22 2.12 18.78
CA VAL A 422 -9.84 3.03 19.85
C VAL A 422 -10.79 4.21 19.82
N TYR A 423 -11.60 4.34 20.85
CA TYR A 423 -12.45 5.50 21.05
C TYR A 423 -11.64 6.56 21.80
N CYS A 424 -11.76 7.82 21.39
CA CYS A 424 -11.09 8.95 22.05
C CYS A 424 -12.07 10.04 22.50
N ASP A 425 -13.28 9.58 22.78
CA ASP A 425 -14.41 10.35 23.25
C ASP A 425 -15.14 9.47 24.28
N LYS A 426 -15.45 10.04 25.45
CA LYS A 426 -16.08 9.30 26.55
C LYS A 426 -17.47 8.80 26.17
N ASP A 427 -18.16 9.55 25.33
CA ASP A 427 -19.53 9.24 24.91
C ASP A 427 -19.56 8.42 23.60
N LYS A 428 -18.38 8.08 23.04
CA LYS A 428 -18.22 7.35 21.76
C LYS A 428 -18.99 7.95 20.58
N GLN A 429 -19.25 9.26 20.61
CA GLN A 429 -19.95 9.96 19.53
C GLN A 429 -19.04 10.23 18.33
N SER A 430 -17.75 10.46 18.61
CA SER A 430 -16.72 10.59 17.59
C SER A 430 -16.41 9.25 16.90
N VAL A 431 -16.10 9.31 15.60
CA VAL A 431 -15.62 8.15 14.83
C VAL A 431 -14.33 7.61 15.49
N PRO A 432 -14.26 6.32 15.85
CA PRO A 432 -13.07 5.76 16.47
C PRO A 432 -11.91 5.68 15.48
N VAL A 433 -10.70 5.63 16.02
CA VAL A 433 -9.54 5.18 15.27
C VAL A 433 -9.57 3.66 15.23
N TYR A 434 -9.64 3.04 14.05
CA TYR A 434 -9.78 1.59 13.96
C TYR A 434 -8.98 0.96 12.83
N VAL A 435 -8.70 -0.33 13.00
CA VAL A 435 -8.24 -1.25 11.96
C VAL A 435 -9.28 -2.36 11.79
N GLU A 436 -9.38 -2.90 10.58
CA GLU A 436 -10.33 -3.96 10.27
C GLU A 436 -9.81 -4.92 9.20
N GLY A 437 -10.35 -6.14 9.19
CA GLY A 437 -10.07 -7.13 8.16
C GLY A 437 -10.94 -8.37 8.29
N VAL A 438 -10.69 -9.34 7.40
CA VAL A 438 -11.43 -10.60 7.33
C VAL A 438 -10.53 -11.78 7.70
N VAL A 439 -11.04 -12.70 8.50
CA VAL A 439 -10.42 -14.01 8.76
C VAL A 439 -11.33 -15.11 8.23
N LYS A 440 -10.76 -16.10 7.55
CA LYS A 440 -11.47 -17.32 7.16
C LYS A 440 -10.84 -18.52 7.86
N ARG A 441 -11.67 -19.34 8.53
CA ARG A 441 -11.19 -20.62 9.06
C ARG A 441 -11.17 -21.67 7.96
N VAL A 442 -10.07 -22.42 7.84
CA VAL A 442 -9.89 -23.49 6.86
C VAL A 442 -9.39 -24.77 7.53
N ASN A 443 -9.63 -25.91 6.90
CA ASN A 443 -8.95 -27.15 7.25
C ASN A 443 -7.64 -27.27 6.46
N LEU A 444 -6.60 -27.78 7.11
CA LEU A 444 -5.39 -28.20 6.41
C LEU A 444 -5.60 -29.56 5.74
N ASP A 445 -4.77 -29.81 4.72
CA ASP A 445 -4.62 -31.16 4.18
C ASP A 445 -4.21 -32.12 5.32
N PRO A 446 -4.82 -33.31 5.42
CA PRO A 446 -4.50 -34.28 6.47
C PRO A 446 -3.02 -34.65 6.55
N THR A 447 -2.30 -34.64 5.43
CA THR A 447 -0.85 -34.93 5.40
C THR A 447 -0.04 -33.83 6.08
N ILE A 448 -0.39 -32.55 5.84
CA ILE A 448 0.22 -31.39 6.50
C ILE A 448 -0.12 -31.40 7.99
N ALA A 449 -1.36 -31.73 8.34
CA ALA A 449 -1.77 -31.83 9.75
C ALA A 449 -0.96 -32.90 10.52
N GLN A 450 -0.64 -34.02 9.87
CA GLN A 450 0.24 -35.05 10.45
C GLN A 450 1.70 -34.61 10.56
N GLU A 451 2.20 -33.86 9.57
CA GLU A 451 3.55 -33.29 9.62
C GLU A 451 3.71 -32.32 10.80
N LEU A 452 2.71 -31.45 11.01
CA LEU A 452 2.68 -30.48 12.10
C LEU A 452 2.71 -31.11 13.50
N GLN A 453 2.18 -32.33 13.68
CA GLN A 453 2.20 -33.03 14.96
C GLN A 453 3.61 -33.44 15.40
N LYS A 454 4.53 -33.63 14.46
CA LYS A 454 5.92 -34.07 14.72
C LYS A 454 6.92 -32.92 14.60
N ALA A 455 6.47 -31.78 14.11
CA ALA A 455 7.30 -30.61 13.83
C ALA A 455 7.67 -29.85 15.13
N THR A 456 8.89 -29.34 15.17
CA THR A 456 9.33 -28.34 16.16
C THR A 456 8.59 -27.01 15.94
N SER A 457 8.58 -26.11 16.93
CA SER A 457 7.91 -24.80 16.80
C SER A 457 8.39 -24.00 15.58
N LEU A 458 9.70 -24.04 15.27
CA LEU A 458 10.25 -23.39 14.08
C LEU A 458 9.67 -24.01 12.80
N GLN A 459 9.65 -25.34 12.71
CA GLN A 459 9.10 -26.05 11.56
C GLN A 459 7.60 -25.83 11.41
N GLN A 460 6.85 -25.78 12.52
CA GLN A 460 5.42 -25.46 12.49
C GLN A 460 5.18 -24.07 11.91
N PHE A 461 5.92 -23.07 12.38
CA PHE A 461 5.89 -21.71 11.81
C PHE A 461 6.18 -21.72 10.31
N GLU A 462 7.25 -22.39 9.87
CA GLU A 462 7.63 -22.50 8.46
C GLU A 462 6.54 -23.16 7.60
N ILE A 463 5.94 -24.25 8.09
CA ILE A 463 4.85 -24.97 7.42
C ILE A 463 3.62 -24.07 7.29
N TYR A 464 3.16 -23.46 8.39
CA TYR A 464 2.00 -22.56 8.33
C TYR A 464 2.23 -21.37 7.40
N ALA A 465 3.41 -20.74 7.46
CA ALA A 465 3.76 -19.61 6.59
C ALA A 465 3.78 -20.01 5.10
N LYS A 466 4.33 -21.18 4.77
CA LYS A 466 4.35 -21.73 3.41
C LYS A 466 2.96 -22.03 2.86
N HIS A 467 2.03 -22.42 3.75
CA HIS A 467 0.64 -22.75 3.39
C HIS A 467 -0.34 -21.57 3.56
N GLY A 468 0.15 -20.35 3.81
CA GLY A 468 -0.67 -19.15 3.88
C GLY A 468 -1.54 -19.04 5.15
N ILE A 469 -1.27 -19.86 6.18
CA ILE A 469 -1.97 -19.84 7.46
C ILE A 469 -1.28 -18.81 8.37
N TRP A 470 -1.85 -17.61 8.44
CA TRP A 470 -1.20 -16.45 9.03
C TRP A 470 -1.20 -16.44 10.56
N HIS A 471 -2.37 -16.65 11.16
CA HIS A 471 -2.55 -16.47 12.60
C HIS A 471 -1.65 -17.40 13.42
N GLU A 472 -1.55 -18.66 13.02
CA GLU A 472 -0.69 -19.66 13.63
C GLU A 472 0.79 -19.34 13.41
N ALA A 473 1.20 -19.01 12.17
CA ALA A 473 2.58 -18.68 11.85
C ALA A 473 3.09 -17.49 12.69
N LEU A 474 2.35 -16.38 12.70
CA LEU A 474 2.72 -15.19 13.45
C LEU A 474 2.74 -15.45 14.96
N THR A 475 1.74 -16.15 15.49
CA THR A 475 1.64 -16.45 16.92
C THR A 475 2.79 -17.32 17.40
N ILE A 476 3.14 -18.38 16.65
CA ILE A 476 4.25 -19.27 17.01
C ILE A 476 5.58 -18.50 17.00
N LEU A 477 5.82 -17.67 15.99
CA LEU A 477 7.03 -16.86 15.91
C LEU A 477 7.11 -15.82 17.04
N ALA A 478 6.00 -15.14 17.34
CA ALA A 478 5.93 -14.20 18.46
C ALA A 478 6.23 -14.89 19.80
N GLN A 479 5.67 -16.08 20.03
CA GLN A 479 5.93 -16.86 21.24
C GLN A 479 7.40 -17.29 21.34
N MET A 480 8.00 -17.79 20.25
CA MET A 480 9.42 -18.13 20.25
C MET A 480 10.29 -16.91 20.58
N ARG A 481 9.96 -15.73 20.04
CA ARG A 481 10.65 -14.46 20.35
C ARG A 481 10.48 -14.03 21.81
N GLN A 482 9.28 -14.12 22.36
CA GLN A 482 9.02 -13.78 23.76
C GLN A 482 9.77 -14.72 24.72
N GLN A 483 9.90 -16.01 24.36
CA GLN A 483 10.65 -17.00 25.13
C GLN A 483 12.16 -16.84 25.01
N ASN A 484 12.66 -16.34 23.86
CA ASN A 484 14.08 -16.21 23.56
C ASN A 484 14.41 -14.79 23.02
N PRO A 485 14.26 -13.73 23.84
CA PRO A 485 14.35 -12.34 23.37
C PRO A 485 15.74 -11.91 22.90
N GLN A 486 16.79 -12.69 23.19
CA GLN A 486 18.16 -12.43 22.75
C GLN A 486 18.56 -13.25 21.51
N ASP A 487 17.66 -14.09 20.98
CA ASP A 487 17.94 -14.85 19.77
C ASP A 487 17.80 -13.95 18.53
N ALA A 488 18.94 -13.46 18.04
CA ALA A 488 19.02 -12.63 16.85
C ALA A 488 18.40 -13.27 15.60
N ARG A 489 18.36 -14.61 15.52
CA ARG A 489 17.73 -15.31 14.39
C ARG A 489 16.22 -15.12 14.42
N LEU A 490 15.58 -15.23 15.59
CA LEU A 490 14.15 -15.02 15.74
C LEU A 490 13.76 -13.55 15.52
N GLU A 491 14.63 -12.62 15.91
CA GLU A 491 14.50 -11.20 15.58
C GLU A 491 14.43 -10.98 14.06
N THR A 492 15.42 -11.52 13.33
CA THR A 492 15.46 -11.43 11.86
C THR A 492 14.24 -12.09 11.22
N LEU A 493 13.86 -13.30 11.65
CA LEU A 493 12.69 -13.99 11.10
C LEU A 493 11.40 -13.19 11.24
N TRP A 494 11.22 -12.51 12.38
CA TRP A 494 10.05 -11.67 12.62
C TRP A 494 10.06 -10.41 11.76
N GLN A 495 11.21 -9.74 11.66
CA GLN A 495 11.35 -8.57 10.80
C GLN A 495 11.10 -8.94 9.34
N ASP A 496 11.66 -10.05 8.88
CA ASP A 496 11.46 -10.56 7.51
C ASP A 496 9.99 -10.93 7.26
N LEU A 497 9.32 -11.60 8.21
CA LEU A 497 7.91 -11.96 8.09
C LEU A 497 7.01 -10.72 7.97
N LEU A 498 7.19 -9.73 8.83
CA LEU A 498 6.40 -8.49 8.78
C LEU A 498 6.75 -7.63 7.56
N ALA A 499 8.02 -7.57 7.16
CA ALA A 499 8.44 -6.90 5.93
C ALA A 499 7.81 -7.58 4.69
N SER A 500 7.64 -8.91 4.70
CA SER A 500 7.00 -9.64 3.58
C SER A 500 5.56 -9.21 3.32
N ILE A 501 4.90 -8.63 4.34
CA ILE A 501 3.55 -8.08 4.24
C ILE A 501 3.53 -6.55 4.36
N ARG A 502 4.67 -5.88 4.15
CA ARG A 502 4.82 -4.40 4.15
C ARG A 502 4.53 -3.72 5.49
N LEU A 503 4.89 -4.39 6.59
CA LEU A 503 4.76 -3.89 7.97
C LEU A 503 6.12 -3.74 8.67
N ASP A 504 7.16 -3.39 7.92
CA ASP A 504 8.52 -3.17 8.43
C ASP A 504 8.60 -2.01 9.45
N ASN A 505 7.70 -1.03 9.32
CA ASN A 505 7.61 0.14 10.21
C ASN A 505 7.33 -0.21 11.69
N VAL A 506 6.61 -1.31 11.95
CA VAL A 506 6.29 -1.79 13.31
C VAL A 506 7.12 -3.00 13.71
N ALA A 507 7.97 -3.53 12.84
CA ALA A 507 8.63 -4.81 13.07
C ALA A 507 9.69 -4.79 14.21
N LYS A 508 10.17 -3.60 14.58
CA LYS A 508 11.11 -3.38 15.68
C LYS A 508 10.45 -2.95 16.99
N GLU A 509 9.13 -2.76 16.98
CA GLU A 509 8.38 -2.38 18.18
C GLU A 509 8.33 -3.56 19.17
N PRO A 510 8.31 -3.29 20.49
CA PRO A 510 8.39 -4.34 21.50
C PRO A 510 7.14 -5.24 21.47
N ILE A 511 7.34 -6.56 21.49
CA ILE A 511 6.26 -7.52 21.72
C ILE A 511 5.95 -7.56 23.22
N LEU A 512 4.79 -7.04 23.59
CA LEU A 512 4.35 -6.96 24.97
C LEU A 512 3.74 -8.31 25.39
N SER A 513 4.10 -8.76 26.58
CA SER A 513 3.53 -9.99 27.14
C SER A 513 2.24 -9.68 27.89
N ASP A 514 1.23 -10.54 27.76
CA ASP A 514 -0.06 -10.45 28.48
C ASP A 514 0.05 -10.69 30.01
N LYS A 515 1.23 -10.52 30.60
CA LYS A 515 1.43 -10.66 32.04
C LYS A 515 0.97 -9.39 32.76
N GLY A 516 -0.35 -9.32 33.00
CA GLY A 516 -0.98 -8.58 34.10
C GLY A 516 -1.08 -7.07 33.92
#